data_AF-A0A2T3J6C4-F1
#
_entry.id   AF-A0A2T3J6C4-F1
#
_cell.length_a   1.000
_cell.length_b   1.000
_cell.length_c   1.000
_cell.angle_alpha   90.00
_cell.angle_beta   90.00
_cell.angle_gamma   90.00
#
_symmetry.space_group_name_H-M   'P 1'
#
loop_
_entity.id
_entity.type
_entity.pdbx_description
1 polymer ?
#
loop_
_entity_poly.entity_id
_entity_poly.type
_entity_poly.pdbx_seq_one_letter_code
_entity_poly.pdbx_strand_id
1 'polypeptide(L)' 'MDVSTKVKSLLNRGVRIQSAVACGITSKGTWRSSKTPGIQQALSNAYLRSQGLVELRDGWIRLHHFK' A
#
# COMPACT_ATOMS: atom_id res chain seq x y z
N MET A 1 -5.43 5.48 -14.91
CA MET A 1 -5.09 6.43 -13.84
C MET A 1 -3.86 7.19 -14.30
N ASP A 2 -4.00 8.50 -14.49
CA ASP A 2 -2.91 9.31 -15.04
C ASP A 2 -1.78 9.48 -14.02
N VAL A 3 -0.57 9.72 -14.55
CA VAL A 3 0.65 9.89 -13.75
C VAL A 3 0.46 10.97 -12.66
N SER A 4 -0.14 12.10 -13.02
CA SER A 4 -0.41 13.22 -12.09
C SER A 4 -1.33 12.80 -10.93
N THR A 5 -2.41 12.09 -11.24
CA THR A 5 -3.37 11.60 -10.23
C THR A 5 -2.73 10.58 -9.31
N LYS A 6 -1.88 9.70 -9.84
CA LYS A 6 -1.15 8.68 -9.06
C LYS A 6 -0.16 9.31 -8.10
N VAL A 7 0.65 10.26 -8.55
CA VAL A 7 1.63 10.96 -7.71
C VAL A 7 0.93 11.72 -6.58
N LYS A 8 -0.13 12.48 -6.89
CA LYS A 8 -0.93 13.20 -5.87
C LYS A 8 -1.51 12.27 -4.81
N SER A 9 -2.07 11.13 -5.23
CA SER A 9 -2.59 10.12 -4.31
C SER A 9 -1.51 9.55 -3.37
N LEU A 10 -0.30 9.30 -3.87
CA LEU A 10 0.81 8.79 -3.06
C LEU A 10 1.32 9.84 -2.07
N LEU A 11 1.41 11.11 -2.50
CA LEU A 11 1.81 12.21 -1.62
C LEU A 11 0.81 12.44 -0.48
N ASN A 12 -0.50 12.39 -0.77
CA ASN A 12 -1.55 12.51 0.24
C ASN A 12 -1.49 11.37 1.29
N ARG A 13 -0.91 10.22 0.93
CA ARG A 13 -0.70 9.08 1.85
C ARG A 13 0.64 9.15 2.59
N GLY A 14 1.40 10.24 2.47
CA GLY A 14 2.65 10.44 3.20
C GLY A 14 3.88 9.75 2.59
N VAL A 15 3.81 9.31 1.33
CA VAL A 15 4.97 8.71 0.64
C VAL A 15 6.00 9.80 0.32
N ARG A 16 7.29 9.46 0.46
CA ARG A 16 8.40 10.36 0.07
C ARG A 16 8.26 10.79 -1.39
N ILE A 17 8.48 12.08 -1.66
CA ILE A 17 8.29 12.69 -2.99
C ILE A 17 9.04 11.91 -4.09
N GLN A 18 10.30 11.55 -3.84
CA GLN A 18 11.12 10.79 -4.81
C GLN A 18 10.49 9.44 -5.15
N SER A 19 9.97 8.72 -4.16
CA SER A 19 9.31 7.43 -4.34
C SER A 19 7.96 7.58 -5.04
N ALA A 20 7.20 8.63 -4.73
CA ALA A 20 5.92 8.93 -5.39
C ALA A 20 6.12 9.23 -6.88
N VAL A 21 7.11 10.06 -7.23
CA VAL A 21 7.45 10.39 -8.63
C VAL A 21 7.96 9.14 -9.37
N ALA A 22 8.89 8.38 -8.79
CA ALA A 22 9.41 7.16 -9.40
C ALA A 22 8.31 6.10 -9.65
N CYS A 23 7.38 5.93 -8.70
CA CYS A 23 6.22 5.06 -8.88
C CYS A 23 5.16 5.64 -9.83
N GLY A 24 5.15 6.96 -10.06
CA GLY A 24 4.25 7.65 -10.97
C GLY A 24 4.63 7.46 -12.44
N ILE A 25 5.90 7.68 -12.77
CA ILE A 25 6.41 7.67 -14.15
C ILE A 25 6.73 6.27 -14.69
N THR A 26 6.70 5.25 -13.83
CA THR A 26 7.03 3.87 -14.20
C THR A 26 6.07 3.31 -15.25
N SER A 27 6.62 2.71 -16.30
CA SER A 27 5.87 1.93 -17.31
C SER A 27 5.58 0.48 -16.87
N LYS A 28 6.04 0.09 -15.67
CA LYS A 28 5.76 -1.24 -15.10
C LYS A 28 4.25 -1.47 -14.96
N GLY A 29 3.79 -2.63 -15.43
CA GLY A 29 2.41 -3.08 -15.22
C GLY A 29 2.00 -3.11 -13.75
N THR A 30 0.69 -3.06 -13.49
CA THR A 30 0.09 -2.90 -12.16
C THR A 30 0.67 -3.90 -11.15
N TRP A 31 0.70 -5.19 -11.48
CA TRP A 31 1.25 -6.25 -10.62
C TRP A 31 2.71 -6.02 -10.20
N ARG A 32 3.57 -5.66 -11.16
CA ARG A 32 4.98 -5.36 -10.88
C ARG A 32 5.12 -4.07 -10.07
N SER A 33 4.23 -3.10 -10.31
CA SER A 33 4.24 -1.83 -9.57
C SER A 33 3.79 -1.99 -8.12
N SER A 34 2.85 -2.90 -7.81
CA SER A 34 2.30 -3.11 -6.46
C SER A 34 3.35 -3.49 -5.41
N LYS A 35 4.46 -4.10 -5.86
CA LYS A 35 5.58 -4.52 -5.00
C LYS A 35 6.66 -3.44 -4.85
N THR A 36 6.47 -2.26 -5.46
CA THR A 36 7.47 -1.18 -5.36
C THR A 36 7.44 -0.54 -3.98
N PRO A 37 8.60 -0.11 -3.44
CA PRO A 37 8.67 0.48 -2.10
C PRO A 37 7.75 1.69 -1.90
N GLY A 38 7.57 2.54 -2.91
CA GLY A 38 6.67 3.69 -2.82
C GLY A 38 5.20 3.29 -2.66
N ILE A 39 4.76 2.21 -3.31
CA ILE A 39 3.40 1.70 -3.15
C ILE A 39 3.23 0.99 -1.80
N GLN A 40 4.22 0.21 -1.35
CA GLN A 40 4.18 -0.46 -0.05
C GLN A 40 4.23 0.52 1.14
N GLN A 41 4.87 1.68 0.97
CA GLN A 41 4.79 2.78 1.94
C GLN A 41 3.38 3.39 2.02
N ALA A 42 2.75 3.66 0.87
CA ALA A 42 1.38 4.18 0.81
C ALA A 42 0.33 3.17 1.31
N LEU A 43 0.50 1.90 0.97
CA LEU A 43 -0.42 0.80 1.28
C LEU A 43 0.19 -0.12 2.33
N SER A 44 0.64 0.47 3.44
CA SER A 44 1.18 -0.27 4.57
C SER A 44 0.09 -1.05 5.30
N ASN A 45 0.46 -2.11 6.03
CA ASN A 45 -0.49 -2.86 6.85
C ASN A 45 -1.22 -1.96 7.86
N ALA A 46 -0.53 -0.96 8.42
CA ALA A 46 -1.14 0.02 9.32
C ALA A 46 -2.24 0.83 8.63
N TYR A 47 -1.99 1.29 7.39
CA TYR A 47 -3.01 1.95 6.58
C TYR A 47 -4.17 1.01 6.30
N LEU A 48 -3.91 -0.23 5.85
CA LEU A 48 -4.96 -1.19 5.54
C LEU A 48 -5.84 -1.54 6.76
N ARG A 49 -5.23 -1.70 7.94
CA ARG A 49 -5.95 -1.86 9.21
C ARG A 49 -6.84 -0.65 9.51
N SER A 50 -6.35 0.58 9.29
CA SER A 50 -7.17 1.80 9.48
C SER A 50 -8.36 1.88 8.52
N GLN A 51 -8.27 1.23 7.35
CA GLN A 51 -9.38 1.10 6.40
C GLN A 51 -10.36 -0.03 6.77
N GLY A 52 -10.15 -0.71 7.90
CA GLY A 52 -10.99 -1.82 8.37
C GLY A 52 -10.58 -3.20 7.86
N LEU A 53 -9.41 -3.34 7.21
CA LEU A 53 -8.92 -4.65 6.78
C LEU A 53 -8.40 -5.43 8.00
N VAL A 54 -8.99 -6.59 8.25
CA VAL A 54 -8.59 -7.49 9.33
C VAL A 54 -7.35 -8.27 8.91
N GLU A 55 -6.39 -8.39 9.81
CA GLU A 55 -5.24 -9.25 9.56
C GLU A 55 -5.60 -10.72 9.73
N LEU A 56 -5.24 -11.52 8.73
CA LEU A 56 -5.47 -12.96 8.72
C LEU A 56 -4.82 -13.64 9.92
N ARG A 57 -3.63 -13.17 10.32
CA ARG A 57 -2.90 -13.70 11.48
C ARG A 57 -3.71 -13.56 12.77
N ASP A 58 -4.35 -12.41 12.99
CA ASP A 58 -5.14 -12.16 14.20
C ASP A 58 -6.38 -13.07 14.23
N GLY A 59 -7.03 -13.26 13.08
CA GLY A 59 -8.13 -14.22 12.93
C GLY A 59 -7.69 -15.66 13.21
N TRP A 60 -6.52 -16.07 12.68
CA TRP A 60 -5.98 -17.40 12.90
C TRP A 60 -5.62 -17.66 14.36
N ILE A 61 -4.93 -16.72 15.03
CA ILE A 61 -4.61 -16.81 16.45
C ILE A 61 -5.89 -16.92 17.28
N ARG A 62 -6.88 -16.09 16.99
CA ARG A 62 -8.18 -16.11 17.67
C ARG A 62 -8.89 -17.45 17.54
N LEU A 63 -8.80 -18.12 16.39
CA LEU A 63 -9.40 -19.44 16.16
C LEU A 63 -8.60 -20.58 16.82
N HIS A 64 -7.27 -20.53 16.74
CA HIS A 64 -6.41 -21.63 17.19
C HIS A 64 -6.08 -21.61 18.68
N HIS A 65 -6.09 -20.43 19.32
CA HIS A 65 -5.94 -20.29 20.77
C HIS A 65 -7.29 -20.16 21.50
N PHE A 66 -8.40 -20.32 20.77
CA PHE A 66 -9.71 -20.50 21.39
C PHE A 66 -9.73 -21.86 22.07
N LYS A 67 -9.62 -21.87 23.39
CA LYS A 67 -9.75 -23.06 24.22
C LYS A 67 -10.81 -22.80 25.28
#